data_AF-A0A7S4LMJ8-F1
#
_entry.id   AF-A0A7S4LMJ8-F1
#
_cell.length_a   1.000
_cell.length_b   1.000
_cell.length_c   1.000
_cell.angle_alpha   90.00
_cell.angle_beta   90.00
_cell.angle_gamma   90.00
#
_symmetry.space_group_name_H-M   'P 1'
#
loop_
_entity.id
_entity.type
_entity.pdbx_description
1 polymer ?
#
loop_
_entity_poly.entity_id
_entity_poly.type
_entity_poly.pdbx_seq_one_letter_code
_entity_poly.pdbx_strand_id
1 'polypeptide(L)'
;DFVSRLLTGIAATQAFPETDDRHTFVHCLPVDVAAAALVDLGRSSATGVAVNVTSGAPLWTMAALRAALLAFGGPFEALPLLPFKAWIARVREDAALSLWPVLSWAAARDAFPVFNSRHVPPAACLELVSEGTAAALWHGLDEATLHRMLRYLFASRRQFRWDQLRFGMDKVVSALQQQQQQQQQHQQ
;
A
#
# COMPACT_ATOMS: atom_id res chain seq x y z
N ASP A 1 -1.26 0.79 -4.51
CA ASP A 1 -2.57 1.19 -3.96
C ASP A 1 -2.81 0.63 -2.55
N PHE A 2 -2.80 -0.69 -2.35
CA PHE A 2 -3.06 -1.32 -1.03
C PHE A 2 -2.28 -0.70 0.14
N VAL A 3 -0.96 -0.57 0.01
CA VAL A 3 -0.07 -0.01 1.03
C VAL A 3 -0.49 1.38 1.47
N SER A 4 -0.69 2.29 0.51
CA SER A 4 -1.10 3.67 0.80
C SER A 4 -2.46 3.72 1.49
N ARG A 5 -3.40 2.87 1.08
CA ARG A 5 -4.73 2.74 1.73
C ARG A 5 -4.62 2.19 3.14
N LEU A 6 -3.78 1.19 3.36
CA LEU A 6 -3.53 0.61 4.70
C LEU A 6 -2.93 1.66 5.65
N LEU A 7 -1.88 2.35 5.23
CA LEU A 7 -1.25 3.40 6.02
C LEU A 7 -2.22 4.56 6.31
N THR A 8 -3.01 4.97 5.32
CA THR A 8 -4.04 6.02 5.48
C THR A 8 -5.17 5.56 6.41
N GLY A 9 -5.57 4.29 6.32
CA GLY A 9 -6.58 3.71 7.19
C GLY A 9 -6.13 3.64 8.64
N ILE A 10 -4.91 3.14 8.89
CA ILE A 10 -4.32 3.11 10.23
C ILE A 10 -4.25 4.53 10.83
N ALA A 11 -3.85 5.52 10.03
CA ALA A 11 -3.85 6.92 10.43
C ALA A 11 -5.26 7.47 10.72
N ALA A 12 -6.29 7.00 10.01
CA ALA A 12 -7.66 7.44 10.20
C ALA A 12 -8.30 6.77 11.43
N THR A 13 -8.06 5.48 11.65
CA THR A 13 -8.59 4.74 12.81
C THR A 13 -7.82 5.03 14.09
N GLN A 14 -6.58 5.54 13.99
CA GLN A 14 -5.65 5.74 15.10
C GLN A 14 -5.55 4.50 15.99
N ALA A 15 -5.51 3.34 15.34
CA ALA A 15 -5.53 2.03 15.98
C ALA A 15 -4.84 1.01 15.07
N PHE A 16 -4.29 -0.02 15.69
CA PHE A 16 -3.52 -1.05 15.00
C PHE A 16 -4.06 -2.43 15.39
N PRO A 17 -4.11 -3.40 14.47
CA PRO A 17 -4.60 -4.73 14.82
C PRO A 17 -3.58 -5.45 15.72
N GLU A 18 -4.08 -6.22 16.68
CA GLU A 18 -3.30 -7.25 17.35
C GLU A 18 -2.86 -8.32 16.35
N THR A 19 -1.57 -8.64 16.37
CA THR A 19 -0.94 -9.62 15.49
C THR A 19 0.13 -10.38 16.26
N ASP A 20 0.38 -11.64 15.88
CA ASP A 20 1.55 -12.42 16.30
C ASP A 20 2.74 -12.27 15.30
N ASP A 21 3.87 -12.91 15.60
CA ASP A 21 5.13 -12.76 14.85
C ASP A 21 5.11 -13.30 13.41
N ARG A 22 4.15 -14.18 13.07
CA ARG A 22 4.02 -14.67 11.67
C ARG A 22 3.31 -13.64 10.77
N HIS A 23 2.64 -12.63 11.33
CA HIS A 23 2.01 -11.60 10.53
C HIS A 23 3.03 -10.57 10.08
N THR A 24 3.19 -10.45 8.78
CA THR A 24 4.08 -9.49 8.14
C THR A 24 3.27 -8.44 7.39
N PHE A 25 3.85 -7.26 7.21
CA PHE A 25 3.38 -6.28 6.25
C PHE A 25 3.55 -6.81 4.81
N VAL A 26 2.69 -6.41 3.88
CA VAL A 26 2.81 -6.84 2.48
C VAL A 26 4.18 -6.49 1.94
N HIS A 27 4.86 -7.44 1.31
CA HIS A 27 6.18 -7.18 0.75
C HIS A 27 6.07 -6.18 -0.41
N CYS A 28 6.81 -5.07 -0.30
CA CYS A 28 6.73 -3.96 -1.23
C CYS A 28 8.06 -3.77 -1.96
N LEU A 29 7.97 -3.35 -3.22
CA LEU A 29 9.11 -2.92 -4.01
C LEU A 29 8.85 -1.47 -4.48
N PRO A 30 9.79 -0.53 -4.24
CA PRO A 30 9.67 0.82 -4.81
C PRO A 30 9.52 0.77 -6.33
N VAL A 31 8.63 1.60 -6.86
CA VAL A 31 8.22 1.54 -8.29
C VAL A 31 9.37 1.90 -9.24
N ASP A 32 10.24 2.81 -8.83
CA ASP A 32 11.45 3.22 -9.54
C ASP A 32 12.47 2.08 -9.62
N VAL A 33 12.65 1.34 -8.51
CA VAL A 33 13.52 0.14 -8.48
C VAL A 33 12.94 -0.97 -9.36
N ALA A 34 11.62 -1.20 -9.31
CA ALA A 34 10.95 -2.16 -10.18
C ALA A 34 11.12 -1.78 -11.67
N ALA A 35 10.94 -0.50 -12.01
CA ALA A 35 11.09 0.00 -13.36
C ALA A 35 12.54 -0.14 -13.87
N ALA A 36 13.53 0.22 -13.05
CA ALA A 36 14.94 0.03 -13.38
C ALA A 36 15.26 -1.45 -13.65
N ALA A 37 14.75 -2.36 -12.81
CA ALA A 37 14.97 -3.80 -12.97
C ALA A 37 14.37 -4.31 -14.28
N LEU A 38 13.16 -3.87 -14.63
CA LEU A 38 12.51 -4.25 -15.90
C LEU A 38 13.27 -3.73 -17.12
N VAL A 39 13.84 -2.52 -17.05
CA VAL A 39 14.67 -1.96 -18.11
C VAL A 39 15.96 -2.76 -18.29
N ASP A 40 16.63 -3.13 -17.20
CA ASP A 40 17.83 -3.94 -17.24
C ASP A 40 17.54 -5.35 -17.79
N LEU A 41 16.47 -5.99 -17.33
CA LEU A 41 16.02 -7.30 -17.83
C LEU A 41 15.70 -7.26 -19.32
N GLY A 42 15.05 -6.20 -19.81
CA GLY A 42 14.74 -6.01 -21.23
C GLY A 42 15.98 -5.81 -22.12
N ARG A 43 17.13 -5.47 -21.54
CA ARG A 43 18.43 -5.36 -22.22
C ARG A 43 19.27 -6.63 -22.08
N SER A 44 18.91 -7.53 -21.17
CA SER A 44 19.63 -8.78 -20.94
C SER A 44 19.44 -9.73 -22.13
N SER A 45 20.41 -10.63 -22.34
CA SER A 45 20.33 -11.70 -23.35
C SER A 45 19.57 -12.95 -22.86
N ALA A 46 19.00 -12.90 -21.65
CA ALA A 46 18.35 -14.04 -21.00
C ALA A 46 16.95 -14.29 -21.61
N THR A 47 16.93 -15.07 -22.69
CA THR A 47 15.69 -15.49 -23.35
C THR A 47 15.09 -16.74 -22.70
N GLY A 48 13.76 -16.79 -22.58
CA GLY A 48 13.03 -17.96 -22.07
C GLY A 48 13.12 -18.19 -20.55
N VAL A 49 13.76 -17.29 -19.79
CA VAL A 49 13.87 -17.37 -18.34
C VAL A 49 12.72 -16.61 -17.68
N ALA A 50 12.00 -17.25 -16.76
CA ALA A 50 11.04 -16.58 -15.89
C ALA A 50 11.75 -16.12 -14.61
N VAL A 51 11.68 -14.82 -14.32
CA VAL A 51 12.27 -14.23 -13.11
C VAL A 51 11.24 -13.48 -12.27
N ASN A 52 11.44 -13.50 -10.95
CA ASN A 52 10.63 -12.72 -10.02
C ASN A 52 11.32 -11.38 -9.75
N VAL A 53 10.65 -10.28 -10.11
CA VAL A 53 11.09 -8.93 -9.75
C VAL A 53 10.49 -8.58 -8.39
N THR A 54 11.19 -8.96 -7.33
CA THR A 54 10.78 -8.74 -5.94
C THR A 54 11.91 -8.07 -5.18
N SER A 55 11.58 -7.44 -4.05
CA SER A 55 12.63 -6.99 -3.15
C SER A 55 13.28 -8.18 -2.42
N GLY A 56 14.58 -8.06 -2.12
CA GLY A 56 15.31 -8.96 -1.23
C GLY A 56 15.40 -8.48 0.22
N ALA A 57 14.72 -7.38 0.55
CA ALA A 57 14.72 -6.83 1.90
C ALA A 57 14.05 -7.79 2.89
N PRO A 58 14.47 -7.78 4.16
CA PRO A 58 13.77 -8.51 5.21
C PRO A 58 12.29 -8.14 5.27
N LEU A 59 11.43 -9.14 5.49
CA LEU A 59 10.01 -8.90 5.66
C LEU A 59 9.77 -8.12 6.95
N TRP A 60 8.98 -7.06 6.83
CA TRP A 60 8.54 -6.27 7.97
C TRP A 60 7.49 -7.04 8.76
N THR A 61 7.74 -7.34 10.03
CA THR A 61 6.67 -7.80 10.93
C THR A 61 5.67 -6.67 11.16
N MET A 62 4.41 -7.00 11.45
CA MET A 62 3.41 -6.00 11.81
C MET A 62 3.82 -5.21 13.07
N ALA A 63 4.55 -5.85 14.00
CA ALA A 63 5.15 -5.19 15.16
C ALA A 63 6.23 -4.15 14.77
N ALA A 64 7.15 -4.50 13.87
CA ALA A 64 8.17 -3.57 13.36
C ALA A 64 7.54 -2.40 12.60
N LEU A 65 6.51 -2.68 11.78
CA LEU A 65 5.73 -1.64 11.12
C LEU A 65 5.12 -0.67 12.15
N ARG A 66 4.44 -1.20 13.18
CA ARG A 66 3.85 -0.36 14.23
C ARG A 66 4.90 0.52 14.92
N ALA A 67 6.07 -0.04 15.24
CA ALA A 67 7.15 0.71 15.86
C ALA A 67 7.64 1.87 14.97
N ALA A 68 7.84 1.62 13.67
CA ALA A 68 8.25 2.65 12.72
C ALA A 68 7.17 3.72 12.52
N LEU A 69 5.88 3.35 12.56
CA LEU A 69 4.77 4.31 12.50
C LEU A 69 4.71 5.19 13.76
N LEU A 70 4.87 4.61 14.95
CA LEU A 70 4.96 5.38 16.20
C LEU A 70 6.16 6.34 16.17
N ALA A 71 7.32 5.88 15.70
CA ALA A 71 8.52 6.70 15.58
C ALA A 71 8.35 7.86 14.59
N PHE A 72 7.53 7.67 13.55
CA PHE A 72 7.15 8.75 12.64
C PHE A 72 6.27 9.82 13.33
N GLY A 73 5.43 9.43 14.29
CA GLY A 73 4.58 10.32 15.08
C GLY A 73 3.41 10.89 14.27
N GLY A 74 2.99 12.12 14.61
CA GLY A 74 1.90 12.83 13.95
C GLY A 74 0.59 12.03 14.01
N PRO A 75 0.00 11.61 12.87
CA PRO A 75 -1.24 10.84 12.87
C PRO A 75 -1.12 9.46 13.55
N PHE A 76 0.10 9.01 13.84
CA PHE A 76 0.38 7.73 14.49
C PHE A 76 0.93 7.87 15.92
N GLU A 77 0.82 9.04 16.54
CA GLU A 77 1.39 9.29 17.89
C GLU A 77 0.90 8.29 18.94
N ALA A 78 -0.34 7.82 18.82
CA ALA A 78 -0.88 6.70 19.57
C ALA A 78 -1.47 5.66 18.61
N LEU A 79 -1.03 4.41 18.76
CA LEU A 79 -1.55 3.26 18.03
C LEU A 79 -1.91 2.12 19.00
N PRO A 80 -3.01 2.25 19.77
CA PRO A 80 -3.51 1.15 20.60
C PRO A 80 -3.72 -0.10 19.77
N LEU A 81 -3.36 -1.24 20.35
CA LEU A 81 -3.63 -2.55 19.79
C LEU A 81 -5.09 -2.91 20.06
N LEU A 82 -5.79 -3.36 19.03
CA LEU A 82 -7.17 -3.83 19.13
C LEU A 82 -7.26 -5.27 18.62
N PRO A 83 -8.10 -6.13 19.24
CA PRO A 83 -8.45 -7.41 18.67
C PRO A 83 -8.91 -7.23 17.21
N PHE A 84 -8.49 -8.13 16.32
CA PHE A 84 -8.64 -7.94 14.88
C PHE A 84 -10.08 -7.59 14.45
N LYS A 85 -11.09 -8.28 15.01
CA LYS A 85 -12.51 -7.97 14.74
C LYS A 85 -12.90 -6.55 15.13
N ALA A 86 -12.45 -6.08 16.29
CA ALA A 86 -12.72 -4.72 16.76
C ALA A 86 -12.02 -3.69 15.86
N TRP A 87 -10.79 -3.98 15.44
CA TRP A 87 -10.08 -3.15 14.48
C TRP A 87 -10.80 -3.08 13.13
N ILE A 88 -11.30 -4.21 12.60
CA ILE A 88 -12.06 -4.24 11.35
C ILE A 88 -13.37 -3.45 11.43
N ALA A 89 -14.09 -3.54 12.56
CA ALA A 89 -15.27 -2.70 12.79
C ALA A 89 -14.90 -1.21 12.75
N ARG A 90 -13.80 -0.83 13.42
CA ARG A 90 -13.28 0.54 13.39
C ARG A 90 -12.87 1.00 12.00
N VAL A 91 -12.21 0.14 11.21
CA VAL A 91 -11.86 0.43 9.81
C VAL A 91 -13.10 0.69 8.97
N ARG A 92 -14.18 -0.07 9.18
CA ARG A 92 -15.43 0.12 8.45
C ARG A 92 -16.11 1.44 8.79
N GLU A 93 -15.97 1.92 10.02
CA GLU A 93 -16.55 3.19 10.49
C GLU A 93 -15.70 4.40 10.07
N ASP A 94 -14.42 4.41 10.45
CA ASP A 94 -13.56 5.59 10.34
C ASP A 94 -12.75 5.65 9.03
N ALA A 95 -12.57 4.51 8.37
CA ALA A 95 -11.75 4.36 7.16
C ALA A 95 -12.53 3.71 6.01
N ALA A 96 -13.85 3.91 6.00
CA ALA A 96 -14.79 3.37 5.01
C ALA A 96 -14.43 3.69 3.56
N LEU A 97 -13.87 4.88 3.32
CA LEU A 97 -13.51 5.36 1.98
C LEU A 97 -12.06 5.08 1.57
N SER A 98 -11.19 4.78 2.53
CA SER A 98 -9.76 4.59 2.30
C SER A 98 -9.40 3.11 2.32
N LEU A 99 -9.45 2.48 3.50
CA LEU A 99 -8.94 1.15 3.74
C LEU A 99 -10.01 0.06 3.56
N TRP A 100 -11.26 0.34 3.94
CA TRP A 100 -12.33 -0.65 3.82
C TRP A 100 -12.48 -1.27 2.41
N PRO A 101 -12.37 -0.52 1.29
CA PRO A 101 -12.50 -1.10 -0.04
C PRO A 101 -11.50 -2.24 -0.33
N VAL A 102 -10.32 -2.21 0.29
CA VAL A 102 -9.27 -3.22 0.10
C VAL A 102 -9.16 -4.22 1.26
N LEU A 103 -9.95 -4.03 2.33
CA LEU A 103 -10.06 -4.95 3.47
C LEU A 103 -11.46 -5.55 3.64
N SER A 104 -12.39 -5.32 2.73
CA SER A 104 -13.76 -5.86 2.83
C SER A 104 -13.81 -7.40 2.98
N TRP A 105 -12.85 -8.11 2.39
CA TRP A 105 -12.68 -9.56 2.55
C TRP A 105 -12.38 -9.99 4.00
N ALA A 106 -11.88 -9.07 4.84
CA ALA A 106 -11.56 -9.34 6.24
C ALA A 106 -12.79 -9.33 7.15
N ALA A 107 -13.97 -8.90 6.66
CA ALA A 107 -15.19 -8.82 7.44
C ALA A 107 -15.60 -10.16 8.09
N ALA A 108 -15.31 -11.27 7.41
CA ALA A 108 -15.67 -12.62 7.85
C ALA A 108 -14.50 -13.36 8.55
N ARG A 109 -13.42 -12.65 8.89
CA ARG A 109 -12.21 -13.26 9.46
C ARG A 109 -12.03 -12.94 10.94
N ASP A 110 -11.44 -13.90 11.64
CA ASP A 110 -11.15 -13.78 13.07
C ASP A 110 -9.75 -13.23 13.36
N ALA A 111 -8.85 -13.30 12.38
CA ALA A 111 -7.46 -12.91 12.54
C ALA A 111 -6.92 -12.18 11.31
N PHE A 112 -5.86 -11.39 11.53
CA PHE A 112 -5.10 -10.74 10.48
C PHE A 112 -4.49 -11.81 9.53
N PRO A 113 -4.40 -11.56 8.21
CA PRO A 113 -3.82 -12.53 7.30
C PRO A 113 -2.30 -12.62 7.45
N VAL A 114 -1.76 -13.83 7.26
CA VAL A 114 -0.32 -14.00 7.05
C VAL A 114 0.00 -13.66 5.60
N PHE A 115 0.64 -12.51 5.39
CA PHE A 115 1.16 -12.14 4.08
C PHE A 115 2.51 -12.82 3.82
N ASN A 116 2.91 -12.87 2.54
CA ASN A 116 4.25 -13.29 2.10
C ASN A 116 4.65 -14.73 2.42
N SER A 117 3.70 -15.63 2.69
CA SER A 117 3.97 -17.05 2.96
C SER A 117 4.64 -17.80 1.79
N ARG A 118 4.66 -17.19 0.59
CA ARG A 118 5.31 -17.71 -0.62
C ARG A 118 6.38 -16.73 -1.14
N HIS A 119 7.08 -16.03 -0.25
CA HIS A 119 8.13 -15.11 -0.66
C HIS A 119 9.23 -15.87 -1.41
N VAL A 120 9.55 -15.40 -2.62
CA VAL A 120 10.65 -15.90 -3.44
C VAL A 120 11.72 -14.82 -3.48
N PRO A 121 12.97 -15.10 -3.04
CA PRO A 121 14.07 -14.15 -3.15
C PRO A 121 14.38 -13.81 -4.62
N PRO A 122 14.83 -12.60 -4.94
CA PRO A 122 15.10 -12.18 -6.32
C PRO A 122 16.40 -12.73 -6.92
N ALA A 123 16.98 -13.83 -6.40
CA ALA A 123 18.33 -14.29 -6.75
C ALA A 123 18.60 -14.36 -8.27
N ALA A 124 17.71 -15.02 -9.02
CA ALA A 124 17.83 -15.11 -10.48
C ALA A 124 17.66 -13.75 -11.20
N CYS A 125 16.91 -12.81 -10.62
CA CYS A 125 16.78 -11.45 -11.16
C CYS A 125 18.09 -10.67 -10.94
N LEU A 126 18.72 -10.80 -9.77
CA LEU A 126 19.94 -10.07 -9.42
C LEU A 126 21.12 -10.36 -10.36
N GLU A 127 21.20 -11.58 -10.90
CA GLU A 127 22.22 -11.99 -11.86
C GLU A 127 22.03 -11.35 -13.26
N LEU A 128 20.83 -10.83 -13.54
CA LEU A 128 20.44 -10.33 -14.85
C LEU A 128 20.27 -8.81 -14.92
N VAL A 129 20.44 -8.11 -13.80
CA VAL A 129 20.32 -6.65 -13.72
C VAL A 129 21.67 -6.00 -13.43
N SER A 130 21.76 -4.68 -13.61
CA SER A 130 22.98 -3.94 -13.25
C SER A 130 23.23 -3.99 -11.74
N GLU A 131 24.50 -3.83 -11.32
CA GLU A 131 24.89 -3.85 -9.91
C GLU A 131 24.10 -2.82 -9.05
N GLY A 132 23.89 -1.62 -9.59
CA GLY A 132 23.10 -0.58 -8.91
C GLY A 132 21.65 -1.00 -8.71
N THR A 133 21.02 -1.59 -9.72
CA THR A 133 19.65 -2.12 -9.62
C THR A 133 19.58 -3.31 -8.66
N ALA A 134 20.56 -4.21 -8.71
CA ALA A 134 20.64 -5.36 -7.79
C ALA A 134 20.72 -4.90 -6.33
N ALA A 135 21.58 -3.92 -6.03
CA ALA A 135 21.70 -3.34 -4.70
C ALA A 135 20.37 -2.70 -4.23
N ALA A 136 19.70 -1.96 -5.11
CA ALA A 136 18.42 -1.33 -4.80
C ALA A 136 17.28 -2.35 -4.56
N LEU A 137 17.24 -3.43 -5.35
CA LEU A 137 16.31 -4.55 -5.15
C LEU A 137 16.54 -5.21 -3.79
N TRP A 138 17.80 -5.41 -3.41
CA TRP A 138 18.17 -6.01 -2.13
C TRP A 138 17.80 -5.13 -0.95
N HIS A 139 17.95 -3.82 -1.07
CA HIS A 139 17.62 -2.86 -0.03
C HIS A 139 16.11 -2.69 0.19
N GLY A 140 15.32 -2.68 -0.89
CA GLY A 140 13.86 -2.67 -0.82
C GLY A 140 13.23 -1.50 -0.07
N LEU A 141 12.19 -1.81 0.71
CA LEU A 141 11.53 -0.85 1.60
C LEU A 141 12.19 -0.91 2.99
N ASP A 142 13.09 0.04 3.26
CA ASP A 142 13.63 0.29 4.60
C ASP A 142 12.80 1.34 5.36
N GLU A 143 13.17 1.58 6.62
CA GLU A 143 12.44 2.52 7.49
C GLU A 143 12.53 3.95 6.97
N ALA A 144 13.70 4.35 6.47
CA ALA A 144 13.89 5.68 5.88
C ALA A 144 12.98 5.89 4.66
N THR A 145 12.83 4.88 3.81
CA THR A 145 11.93 4.91 2.65
C THR A 145 10.48 4.94 3.09
N LEU A 146 10.08 4.12 4.08
CA LEU A 146 8.75 4.18 4.66
C LEU A 146 8.44 5.59 5.19
N HIS A 147 9.34 6.19 5.97
CA HIS A 147 9.16 7.56 6.49
C HIS A 147 9.06 8.60 5.37
N ARG A 148 9.88 8.50 4.31
CA ARG A 148 9.73 9.37 3.13
C ARG A 148 8.36 9.21 2.47
N MET A 149 7.88 7.97 2.31
CA MET A 149 6.54 7.69 1.79
C MET A 149 5.45 8.30 2.69
N LEU A 150 5.57 8.15 4.01
CA LEU A 150 4.64 8.75 4.97
C LEU A 150 4.66 10.28 4.91
N ARG A 151 5.84 10.90 4.80
CA ARG A 151 5.95 12.35 4.55
C ARG A 151 5.19 12.72 3.30
N TYR A 152 5.35 12.01 2.19
CA TYR A 152 4.61 12.33 0.97
C TYR A 152 3.08 12.14 1.14
N LEU A 153 2.66 11.03 1.73
CA LEU A 153 1.25 10.70 1.97
C LEU A 153 0.56 11.72 2.90
N PHE A 154 1.28 12.28 3.87
CA PHE A 154 0.71 13.16 4.90
C PHE A 154 1.18 14.61 4.87
N ALA A 155 2.20 14.98 4.07
CA ALA A 155 2.66 16.36 3.87
C ALA A 155 1.53 17.24 3.33
N SER A 156 0.62 16.62 2.58
CA SER A 156 -0.53 17.27 2.01
C SER A 156 -1.60 17.62 3.03
N ARG A 157 -1.67 17.08 4.26
CA ARG A 157 -2.79 17.39 5.16
C ARG A 157 -2.85 18.85 5.65
N ARG A 158 -1.79 19.65 5.45
CA ARG A 158 -1.84 21.12 5.64
C ARG A 158 -2.14 21.93 4.37
N GLN A 159 -2.18 21.32 3.18
CA GLN A 159 -2.38 22.02 1.88
C GLN A 159 -3.41 21.37 0.92
N PHE A 160 -3.74 20.09 1.08
CA PHE A 160 -4.81 19.39 0.38
C PHE A 160 -6.12 19.64 1.12
N ARG A 161 -6.91 20.58 0.59
CA ARG A 161 -8.30 20.71 0.97
C ARG A 161 -9.07 19.57 0.33
N TRP A 162 -9.52 18.59 1.11
CA TRP A 162 -10.44 17.54 0.64
C TRP A 162 -11.68 18.10 -0.08
N ASP A 163 -12.06 19.30 0.30
CA ASP A 163 -13.07 20.15 -0.30
C ASP A 163 -12.86 20.29 -1.83
N GLN A 164 -11.61 20.44 -2.29
CA GLN A 164 -11.28 20.59 -3.70
C GLN A 164 -11.38 19.26 -4.49
N LEU A 165 -11.13 18.12 -3.84
CA LEU A 165 -11.34 16.80 -4.46
C LEU A 165 -12.83 16.43 -4.55
N ARG A 166 -13.64 16.80 -3.55
CA ARG A 166 -15.11 16.67 -3.62
C ARG A 166 -15.70 17.47 -4.78
N PHE A 167 -15.25 18.71 -4.98
CA PHE A 167 -15.67 19.49 -6.15
C PHE A 167 -15.31 18.84 -7.50
N GLY A 168 -14.21 18.09 -7.57
CA GLY A 168 -13.85 17.33 -8.76
C GLY A 168 -14.75 16.10 -8.97
N MET A 169 -14.99 15.31 -7.92
CA MET A 169 -15.82 14.11 -8.01
C MET A 169 -17.30 14.43 -8.24
N ASP A 170 -17.85 15.46 -7.60
CA ASP A 170 -19.25 15.87 -7.80
C ASP A 170 -19.49 16.35 -9.24
N LYS A 171 -18.49 17.01 -9.85
CA LYS A 171 -18.54 17.38 -11.28
C LYS A 171 -18.47 16.16 -12.20
N VAL A 172 -17.64 15.17 -11.88
CA VAL A 172 -17.55 13.93 -12.67
C VAL A 172 -18.84 13.12 -12.57
N VAL A 173 -19.42 12.98 -11.37
CA VAL A 173 -20.70 12.31 -11.15
C VAL A 173 -21.83 13.04 -11.87
N SER A 174 -21.87 14.37 -11.79
CA SER A 174 -22.87 15.18 -12.50
C SER A 174 -22.74 15.07 -14.03
N ALA A 175 -21.51 15.07 -14.56
CA ALA A 175 -21.26 14.91 -15.99
C ALA A 175 -21.67 13.52 -16.49
N LEU A 176 -21.41 12.46 -15.71
CA LEU A 176 -21.84 11.10 -16.04
C LEU A 176 -23.38 10.98 -16.02
N GLN A 177 -24.05 11.62 -15.05
CA GLN A 177 -25.52 11.64 -15.00
C GLN A 177 -26.13 12.40 -16.19
N GLN A 178 -25.54 13.54 -16.58
CA GLN A 178 -25.97 14.30 -17.77
C GLN A 178 -25.77 13.49 -19.05
N GLN A 179 -24.64 12.79 -19.18
CA GLN A 179 -24.37 11.93 -20.33
C GLN A 179 -25.37 10.77 -20.43
N GLN A 180 -25.75 10.15 -19.30
CA GLN A 180 -26.78 9.10 -19.28
C GLN A 180 -28.16 9.63 -19.69
N GLN A 181 -28.55 10.84 -19.24
CA GLN A 181 -29.82 11.46 -19.63
C GLN A 181 -29.86 11.79 -21.13
N GLN A 182 -28.77 12.32 -21.68
CA GLN A 182 -28.69 12.61 -23.12
C GLN A 182 -28.78 11.34 -23.99
N GLN A 183 -28.18 10.25 -23.54
CA GLN A 183 -28.28 8.95 -24.22
C GLN A 183 -29.72 8.40 -24.20
N GLN A 184 -30.46 8.60 -23.11
CA GLN A 184 -31.86 8.18 -23.02
C GLN A 184 -32.78 9.01 -23.92
N GLN A 185 -32.50 10.31 -24.10
CA GLN A 185 -33.29 11.19 -24.98
C GLN A 185 -33.10 10.90 -26.47
N HIS A 186 -31.95 10.34 -26.89
CA HIS A 186 -31.71 9.99 -28.29
C HIS A 186 -32.25 8.60 -28.67
N GLN A 187 -32.77 7.83 -27.70
CA GLN A 187 -33.35 6.51 -27.93
C GLN A 187 -34.89 6.52 -28.00
N GLN A 188 -35.51 7.69 -27.85
CA GLN A 188 -36.97 7.91 -28.01
C GLN A 188 -37.24 8.61 -29.33
#